data_AF-A0A7H4P9X6-F1
#
_entry.id   AF-A0A7H4P9X6-F1
#
_cell.length_a   1.000
_cell.length_b   1.000
_cell.length_c   1.000
_cell.angle_alpha   90.00
_cell.angle_beta   90.00
_cell.angle_gamma   90.00
#
_symmetry.space_group_name_H-M   'P 1'
#
loop_
_entity.id
_entity.type
_entity.pdbx_description
1 polymer ?
#
loop_
_entity_poly.entity_id
_entity_poly.type
_entity_poly.pdbx_seq_one_letter_code
_entity_poly.pdbx_strand_id
1 'polypeptide(L)'
;MRTRLTHSLEVQQVGRYIAKEVLSRLKEQKLLESYGLDELTGPFESIVEMACLMHDIGNPPFGHFGEAAINDWFSQRLFPGDAASQPLTDDRCVVAALRLQEGDSQLNELRRKVRQDLCWFEGNAQGIRLVHTLMRMNLTWAQVGCILKYTASGMVARGTASQPQLFNGKNLVII
;
A
#
# COMPACT_ATOMS: atom_id res chain seq x y z
N MET A 1 4.35 -19.24 19.80
CA MET A 1 4.74 -18.40 18.64
C MET A 1 3.49 -18.10 17.82
N ARG A 2 3.36 -16.87 17.29
CA ARG A 2 2.31 -16.50 16.33
C ARG A 2 2.89 -16.47 14.92
N THR A 3 2.16 -17.03 13.95
CA THR A 3 2.41 -16.83 12.52
C THR A 3 1.58 -15.65 12.01
N ARG A 4 1.85 -15.18 10.78
CA ARG A 4 1.04 -14.13 10.15
C ARG A 4 -0.44 -14.48 10.13
N LEU A 5 -0.78 -15.72 9.79
CA LEU A 5 -2.17 -16.17 9.76
C LEU A 5 -2.84 -16.06 11.13
N THR A 6 -2.20 -16.59 12.19
CA THR A 6 -2.77 -16.51 13.54
C THR A 6 -2.89 -15.07 14.03
N HIS A 7 -1.96 -14.20 13.65
CA HIS A 7 -2.05 -12.77 13.95
C HIS A 7 -3.23 -12.12 13.22
N SER A 8 -3.40 -12.35 11.92
CA SER A 8 -4.51 -11.82 11.15
C SER A 8 -5.88 -12.29 11.66
N LEU A 9 -5.98 -13.51 12.18
CA LEU A 9 -7.20 -14.02 12.82
C LEU A 9 -7.52 -13.30 14.14
N GLU A 10 -6.51 -13.01 14.96
CA GLU A 10 -6.70 -12.19 16.17
C GLU A 10 -7.12 -10.75 15.81
N VAL A 11 -6.48 -10.15 14.82
CA VAL A 11 -6.83 -8.81 14.31
C VAL A 11 -8.25 -8.80 13.75
N GLN A 12 -8.65 -9.84 13.01
CA GLN A 12 -10.03 -10.00 12.53
C GLN A 12 -11.05 -10.00 13.67
N GLN A 13 -10.79 -10.72 14.77
CA GLN A 13 -11.70 -10.74 15.91
C GLN A 13 -11.81 -9.36 16.58
N VAL A 14 -10.70 -8.61 16.65
CA VAL A 14 -10.71 -7.23 17.16
C VAL A 14 -11.48 -6.30 16.22
N GLY A 15 -11.27 -6.39 14.90
CA GLY A 15 -12.01 -5.61 13.90
C GLY A 15 -13.51 -5.89 13.94
N ARG A 16 -13.90 -7.17 14.07
CA ARG A 16 -15.30 -7.58 14.28
C ARG A 16 -15.91 -6.89 15.50
N TYR A 17 -15.19 -6.87 16.62
CA TYR A 17 -15.66 -6.25 17.85
C TYR A 17 -15.84 -4.74 17.66
N ILE A 18 -14.87 -4.06 17.06
CA ILE A 18 -14.94 -2.61 16.78
C ILE A 18 -16.13 -2.31 15.85
N ALA A 19 -16.31 -3.07 14.76
CA ALA A 19 -17.41 -2.88 13.82
C ALA A 19 -18.78 -3.01 14.51
N LYS A 20 -18.96 -4.04 15.35
CA LYS A 20 -20.19 -4.23 16.13
C LYS A 20 -20.42 -3.10 17.11
N GLU A 21 -19.38 -2.62 17.78
CA GLU A 21 -19.51 -1.50 18.72
C GLU A 21 -19.93 -0.22 18.00
N VAL A 22 -19.32 0.10 16.85
CA VAL A 22 -19.71 1.24 16.01
C VAL A 22 -21.18 1.14 15.60
N LEU A 23 -21.60 -0.01 15.07
CA LEU A 23 -23.00 -0.24 14.67
C LEU A 23 -23.97 -0.14 15.86
N SER A 24 -23.61 -0.65 17.04
CA SER A 24 -24.42 -0.55 18.25
C SER A 24 -24.61 0.91 18.68
N ARG A 25 -23.52 1.69 18.71
CA ARG A 25 -23.58 3.12 19.08
C ARG A 25 -24.39 3.94 18.07
N LEU A 26 -24.25 3.65 16.77
CA LEU A 26 -25.06 4.30 15.74
C LEU A 26 -26.55 3.94 15.88
N LYS A 27 -26.86 2.69 16.26
CA LYS A 27 -28.23 2.25 16.52
C LYS A 27 -28.84 2.97 17.73
N GLU A 28 -28.10 3.06 18.84
CA GLU A 28 -28.52 3.77 20.06
C GLU A 28 -28.81 5.25 19.78
N GLN A 29 -28.01 5.87 18.90
CA GLN A 29 -28.18 7.26 18.48
C GLN A 29 -29.24 7.43 17.38
N LYS A 30 -29.88 6.35 16.91
CA LYS A 30 -30.83 6.34 15.78
C LYS A 30 -30.24 6.91 14.47
N LEU A 31 -28.94 6.70 14.25
CA LEU A 31 -28.19 7.21 13.08
C LEU A 31 -27.95 6.16 11.99
N LEU A 32 -28.36 4.90 12.18
CA LEU A 32 -28.14 3.85 11.18
C LEU A 32 -28.83 4.18 9.85
N GLU A 33 -30.12 4.52 9.89
CA GLU A 33 -30.90 4.88 8.70
C GLU A 33 -30.37 6.18 8.06
N SER A 34 -30.00 7.19 8.87
CA SER A 34 -29.47 8.45 8.35
C SER A 34 -28.14 8.29 7.62
N TYR A 35 -27.36 7.26 7.95
CA TYR A 35 -26.13 6.90 7.26
C TYR A 35 -26.31 5.78 6.24
N GLY A 36 -27.54 5.29 6.00
CA GLY A 36 -27.84 4.21 5.06
C GLY A 36 -27.19 2.87 5.43
N LEU A 37 -26.96 2.62 6.72
CA LEU A 37 -26.32 1.39 7.23
C LEU A 37 -27.31 0.37 7.78
N ASP A 38 -28.60 0.70 7.84
CA ASP A 38 -29.67 -0.13 8.37
C ASP A 38 -29.75 -1.51 7.67
N GLU A 39 -29.68 -1.53 6.33
CA GLU A 39 -29.62 -2.77 5.54
C GLU A 39 -28.19 -3.28 5.28
N LEU A 40 -27.17 -2.49 5.63
CA LEU A 40 -25.76 -2.78 5.34
C LEU A 40 -24.93 -3.19 6.57
N THR A 41 -25.56 -3.42 7.72
CA THR A 41 -24.88 -3.84 8.96
C THR A 41 -24.03 -5.10 8.77
N GLY A 42 -24.58 -6.13 8.11
CA GLY A 42 -23.87 -7.38 7.80
C GLY A 42 -22.67 -7.18 6.86
N PRO A 43 -22.86 -6.58 5.68
CA PRO A 43 -21.75 -6.22 4.79
C PRO A 43 -20.67 -5.36 5.46
N PHE A 44 -21.05 -4.38 6.27
CA PHE A 44 -20.10 -3.53 7.01
C PHE A 44 -19.18 -4.34 7.92
N GLU A 45 -19.77 -5.20 8.77
CA GLU A 45 -19.00 -6.10 9.65
C GLU A 45 -18.10 -7.04 8.83
N SER A 46 -18.65 -7.66 7.78
CA SER A 46 -17.91 -8.61 6.93
C SER A 46 -16.73 -7.96 6.21
N ILE A 47 -16.89 -6.75 5.68
CA ILE A 47 -15.81 -6.03 4.98
C ILE A 47 -14.65 -5.73 5.92
N VAL A 48 -14.95 -5.27 7.14
CA VAL A 48 -13.94 -5.02 8.18
C VAL A 48 -13.21 -6.32 8.53
N GLU A 49 -13.94 -7.39 8.82
CA GLU A 49 -13.34 -8.69 9.17
C GLU A 49 -12.41 -9.23 8.07
N MET A 50 -12.82 -9.12 6.81
CA MET A 50 -12.04 -9.61 5.67
C MET A 50 -10.84 -8.71 5.39
N ALA A 51 -10.99 -7.39 5.55
CA ALA A 51 -9.87 -6.46 5.40
C ALA A 51 -8.81 -6.70 6.49
N CYS A 52 -9.22 -6.94 7.74
CA CYS A 52 -8.33 -7.35 8.83
C CYS A 52 -7.58 -8.65 8.50
N LEU A 53 -8.25 -9.62 7.89
CA LEU A 53 -7.60 -10.87 7.51
C LEU A 53 -6.53 -10.67 6.41
N MET A 54 -6.85 -9.82 5.43
CA MET A 54 -6.01 -9.58 4.25
C MET A 54 -4.89 -8.55 4.45
N HIS A 55 -4.84 -7.83 5.58
CA HIS A 55 -3.93 -6.69 5.75
C HIS A 55 -2.44 -7.02 5.49
N ASP A 56 -2.03 -8.26 5.76
CA ASP A 56 -0.64 -8.73 5.65
C ASP A 56 -0.41 -9.65 4.43
N ILE A 57 -1.39 -9.76 3.52
CA ILE A 57 -1.36 -10.73 2.41
C ILE A 57 -0.24 -10.46 1.39
N GLY A 58 0.16 -9.19 1.22
CA GLY A 58 1.18 -8.78 0.26
C GLY A 58 2.60 -8.72 0.83
N ASN A 59 2.79 -8.94 2.14
CA ASN A 59 4.10 -8.84 2.77
C ASN A 59 5.05 -9.95 2.26
N PRO A 60 6.32 -9.62 1.95
CA PRO A 60 7.27 -10.59 1.41
C PRO A 60 7.76 -11.54 2.51
N PRO A 61 8.49 -12.63 2.17
CA PRO A 61 9.24 -13.41 3.16
C PRO A 61 10.09 -12.51 4.05
N PHE A 62 10.21 -12.83 5.33
CA PHE A 62 10.95 -12.02 6.33
C PHE A 62 10.44 -10.60 6.58
N GLY A 63 9.26 -10.23 6.05
CA GLY A 63 8.60 -8.94 6.33
C GLY A 63 9.46 -7.75 5.90
N HIS A 64 9.65 -6.78 6.79
CA HIS A 64 10.43 -5.56 6.49
C HIS A 64 11.87 -5.84 6.04
N PHE A 65 12.49 -6.93 6.49
CA PHE A 65 13.81 -7.32 5.99
C PHE A 65 13.76 -7.77 4.52
N GLY A 66 12.68 -8.45 4.12
CA GLY A 66 12.44 -8.80 2.72
C GLY A 66 12.18 -7.57 1.86
N GLU A 67 11.38 -6.61 2.36
CA GLU A 67 11.15 -5.32 1.67
C GLU A 67 12.46 -4.56 1.47
N ALA A 68 13.26 -4.42 2.52
CA ALA A 68 14.56 -3.77 2.46
C ALA A 68 15.49 -4.46 1.44
N ALA A 69 15.58 -5.79 1.48
CA ALA A 69 16.42 -6.53 0.54
C ALA A 69 16.00 -6.35 -0.93
N ILE A 70 14.70 -6.33 -1.22
CA ILE A 70 14.18 -6.07 -2.57
C ILE A 70 14.55 -4.65 -3.01
N ASN A 71 14.26 -3.66 -2.16
CA ASN A 71 14.48 -2.25 -2.46
C ASN A 71 15.96 -1.92 -2.64
N ASP A 72 16.84 -2.46 -1.80
CA ASP A 72 18.28 -2.28 -1.89
C ASP A 72 18.83 -2.88 -3.19
N TRP A 73 18.39 -4.09 -3.54
CA TRP A 73 18.84 -4.77 -4.76
C TRP A 73 18.44 -4.00 -6.03
N PHE A 74 17.20 -3.49 -6.10
CA PHE A 74 16.76 -2.67 -7.23
C PHE A 74 17.46 -1.31 -7.23
N SER A 75 17.67 -0.68 -6.07
CA SER A 75 18.32 0.63 -5.96
C SER A 75 19.77 0.61 -6.46
N GLN A 76 20.50 -0.47 -6.20
CA GLN A 76 21.87 -0.67 -6.70
C GLN A 76 21.95 -0.93 -8.23
N ARG A 77 20.81 -1.19 -8.89
CA ARG A 77 20.75 -1.44 -10.33
C ARG A 77 20.13 -0.30 -11.11
N LEU A 78 19.13 0.35 -10.53
CA LEU A 78 18.33 1.37 -11.20
C LEU A 78 18.76 2.79 -10.84
N PHE A 79 19.45 2.98 -9.71
CA PHE A 79 19.90 4.28 -9.19
C PHE A 79 18.82 5.36 -9.36
N PRO A 80 17.67 5.25 -8.65
CA PRO A 80 16.55 6.16 -8.85
C PRO A 80 16.93 7.64 -8.55
N GLY A 81 17.94 7.86 -7.70
CA GLY A 81 18.49 9.19 -7.44
C GLY A 81 19.08 9.89 -8.66
N ASP A 82 19.64 9.14 -9.63
CA ASP A 82 20.19 9.70 -10.87
C ASP A 82 19.09 10.19 -11.81
N ALA A 83 17.86 9.69 -11.62
CA ALA A 83 16.70 10.09 -12.40
C ALA A 83 15.97 11.32 -11.83
N ALA A 84 16.36 11.82 -10.65
CA ALA A 84 15.68 12.94 -9.98
C ALA A 84 15.84 14.28 -10.70
N SER A 85 16.86 14.42 -11.56
CA SER A 85 17.20 15.66 -12.26
C SER A 85 17.16 15.50 -13.79
N GLN A 86 17.86 16.38 -14.50
CA GLN A 86 18.03 16.30 -15.96
C GLN A 86 18.90 15.07 -16.33
N PRO A 87 18.80 14.57 -17.57
CA PRO A 87 19.63 13.45 -18.03
C PRO A 87 21.10 13.69 -17.73
N LEU A 88 21.73 12.75 -17.01
CA LEU A 88 23.15 12.80 -16.68
C LEU A 88 23.94 12.07 -17.76
N THR A 89 25.14 12.56 -18.08
CA THR A 89 26.07 11.86 -18.97
C THR A 89 26.56 10.53 -18.37
N ASP A 90 26.62 10.44 -17.04
CA ASP A 90 27.01 9.26 -16.28
C ASP A 90 25.83 8.70 -15.47
N ASP A 91 24.75 8.34 -16.17
CA ASP A 91 23.59 7.67 -15.55
C ASP A 91 23.93 6.21 -15.18
N ARG A 92 24.02 5.94 -13.88
CA ARG A 92 24.51 4.65 -13.34
C ARG A 92 23.54 3.50 -13.51
N CYS A 93 22.32 3.75 -14.00
CA CYS A 93 21.34 2.69 -14.23
C CYS A 93 21.89 1.62 -15.18
N VAL A 94 21.79 0.37 -14.77
CA VAL A 94 22.25 -0.79 -15.54
C VAL A 94 21.33 -1.07 -16.73
N VAL A 95 20.07 -0.69 -16.65
CA VAL A 95 19.06 -0.95 -17.70
C VAL A 95 19.08 0.19 -18.71
N ALA A 96 19.66 -0.06 -19.89
CA ALA A 96 19.80 0.94 -20.96
C ALA A 96 18.46 1.61 -21.35
N ALA A 97 17.36 0.86 -21.42
CA ALA A 97 16.03 1.39 -21.74
C ALA A 97 15.49 2.39 -20.70
N LEU A 98 15.96 2.28 -19.46
CA LEU A 98 15.56 3.17 -18.36
C LEU A 98 16.50 4.36 -18.19
N ARG A 99 17.62 4.46 -18.92
CA ARG A 99 18.53 5.62 -18.93
C ARG A 99 17.85 6.87 -19.45
N LEU A 100 18.00 7.99 -18.72
CA LEU A 100 17.44 9.26 -19.18
C LEU A 100 18.18 9.72 -20.43
N GLN A 101 17.44 10.23 -21.41
CA GLN A 101 17.98 10.64 -22.72
C GLN A 101 17.70 12.11 -22.96
N GLU A 102 18.65 12.84 -23.55
CA GLU A 102 18.42 14.22 -23.96
C GLU A 102 17.31 14.31 -25.02
N GLY A 103 16.44 15.32 -24.91
CA GLY A 103 15.34 15.56 -25.86
C GLY A 103 14.08 14.71 -25.66
N ASP A 104 14.10 13.67 -24.83
CA ASP A 104 12.99 12.71 -24.69
C ASP A 104 12.18 12.92 -23.39
N SER A 105 11.56 14.09 -23.26
CA SER A 105 10.94 14.53 -21.99
C SER A 105 9.82 13.60 -21.49
N GLN A 106 8.96 13.10 -22.39
CA GLN A 106 7.84 12.23 -22.02
C GLN A 106 8.29 10.84 -21.57
N LEU A 107 9.18 10.18 -22.32
CA LEU A 107 9.67 8.87 -21.90
C LEU A 107 10.60 8.99 -20.69
N ASN A 108 11.35 10.07 -20.54
CA ASN A 108 12.12 10.32 -19.31
C ASN A 108 11.23 10.37 -18.08
N GLU A 109 10.04 10.96 -18.17
CA GLU A 109 9.09 10.94 -17.06
C GLU A 109 8.63 9.52 -16.72
N LEU A 110 8.36 8.68 -17.73
CA LEU A 110 8.07 7.27 -17.50
C LEU A 110 9.26 6.54 -16.87
N ARG A 111 10.49 6.76 -17.37
CA ARG A 111 11.72 6.15 -16.85
C ARG A 111 11.94 6.52 -15.38
N ARG A 112 11.70 7.78 -14.99
CA ARG A 112 11.72 8.23 -13.58
C ARG A 112 10.76 7.44 -12.73
N LYS A 113 9.48 7.38 -13.14
CA LYS A 113 8.43 6.68 -12.41
C LYS A 113 8.73 5.20 -12.25
N VAL A 114 9.15 4.52 -13.33
CA VAL A 114 9.47 3.09 -13.31
C VAL A 114 10.64 2.80 -12.38
N ARG A 115 11.72 3.60 -12.45
CA ARG A 115 12.87 3.41 -11.54
C ARG A 115 12.47 3.59 -10.08
N GLN A 116 11.72 4.66 -9.79
CA GLN A 116 11.31 4.97 -8.43
C GLN A 116 10.36 3.90 -7.87
N ASP A 117 9.37 3.46 -8.65
CA ASP A 117 8.38 2.46 -8.26
C ASP A 117 9.00 1.09 -8.01
N LEU A 118 9.91 0.64 -8.89
CA LEU A 118 10.61 -0.64 -8.73
C LEU A 118 11.58 -0.66 -7.52
N CYS A 119 12.06 0.51 -7.10
CA CYS A 119 12.90 0.66 -5.90
C CYS A 119 12.08 0.86 -4.61
N TRP A 120 10.75 0.86 -4.70
CA TRP A 120 9.85 1.10 -3.57
C TRP A 120 8.79 0.00 -3.44
N PHE A 121 9.24 -1.23 -3.29
CA PHE A 121 8.39 -2.35 -2.91
C PHE A 121 7.84 -2.15 -1.50
N GLU A 122 6.54 -2.38 -1.35
CA GLU A 122 5.81 -2.24 -0.09
C GLU A 122 4.67 -3.27 -0.03
N GLY A 123 4.49 -3.94 1.11
CA GLY A 123 3.57 -5.07 1.26
C GLY A 123 2.09 -4.73 1.05
N ASN A 124 1.59 -3.55 1.43
CA ASN A 124 0.21 -3.13 1.19
C ASN A 124 -0.02 -2.85 -0.31
N ALA A 125 0.90 -2.15 -0.98
CA ALA A 125 0.84 -1.94 -2.43
C ALA A 125 0.86 -3.29 -3.19
N GLN A 126 1.72 -4.21 -2.76
CA GLN A 126 1.77 -5.57 -3.28
C GLN A 126 0.48 -6.34 -2.99
N GLY A 127 -0.18 -6.11 -1.85
CA GLY A 127 -1.47 -6.70 -1.50
C GLY A 127 -2.55 -6.38 -2.52
N ILE A 128 -2.65 -5.12 -2.96
CA ILE A 128 -3.58 -4.70 -4.01
C ILE A 128 -3.26 -5.40 -5.33
N ARG A 129 -1.98 -5.39 -5.75
CA ARG A 129 -1.52 -6.09 -6.96
C ARG A 129 -1.85 -7.58 -6.90
N LEU A 130 -1.73 -8.19 -5.72
CA LEU A 130 -1.96 -9.61 -5.50
C LEU A 130 -3.44 -9.96 -5.67
N VAL A 131 -4.35 -9.30 -4.97
CA VAL A 131 -5.79 -9.64 -5.01
C VAL A 131 -6.41 -9.35 -6.39
N HIS A 132 -5.95 -8.29 -7.06
CA HIS A 132 -6.51 -7.84 -8.34
C HIS A 132 -5.86 -8.55 -9.53
N THR A 133 -4.54 -8.44 -9.67
CA THR A 133 -3.85 -8.79 -10.92
C THR A 133 -3.34 -10.23 -10.90
N LEU A 134 -2.77 -10.69 -9.78
CA LEU A 134 -2.14 -12.00 -9.70
C LEU A 134 -3.15 -13.11 -9.40
N MET A 135 -3.96 -12.93 -8.37
CA MET A 135 -4.93 -13.93 -7.91
C MET A 135 -6.30 -13.78 -8.59
N ARG A 136 -6.58 -12.61 -9.18
CA ARG A 136 -7.85 -12.32 -9.88
C ARG A 136 -9.09 -12.70 -9.05
N MET A 137 -9.08 -12.31 -7.77
CA MET A 137 -10.10 -12.73 -6.81
C MET A 137 -11.49 -12.14 -7.09
N ASN A 138 -11.57 -11.11 -7.94
CA ASN A 138 -12.81 -10.44 -8.32
C ASN A 138 -13.64 -9.97 -7.11
N LEU A 139 -12.95 -9.39 -6.12
CA LEU A 139 -13.57 -8.83 -4.91
C LEU A 139 -14.39 -7.58 -5.26
N THR A 140 -15.35 -7.25 -4.39
CA THR A 140 -16.10 -5.99 -4.53
C THR A 140 -15.18 -4.79 -4.35
N TRP A 141 -15.56 -3.65 -4.96
CA TRP A 141 -14.81 -2.40 -4.81
C TRP A 141 -14.67 -1.97 -3.35
N ALA A 142 -15.71 -2.16 -2.54
CA ALA A 142 -15.66 -1.87 -1.11
C ALA A 142 -14.59 -2.71 -0.40
N GLN A 143 -14.51 -4.01 -0.73
CA GLN A 143 -13.53 -4.90 -0.12
C GLN A 143 -12.09 -4.57 -0.53
N VAL A 144 -11.85 -4.24 -1.80
CA VAL A 144 -10.52 -3.81 -2.28
C VAL A 144 -10.14 -2.45 -1.69
N GLY A 145 -11.11 -1.54 -1.56
CA GLY A 145 -10.90 -0.24 -0.93
C GLY A 145 -10.44 -0.34 0.52
N CYS A 146 -11.01 -1.28 1.28
CA CYS A 146 -10.68 -1.44 2.70
C CYS A 146 -9.29 -2.04 2.97
N ILE A 147 -8.64 -2.66 1.98
CA ILE A 147 -7.24 -3.10 2.10
C ILE A 147 -6.24 -2.05 1.58
N LEU A 148 -6.71 -0.94 0.97
CA LEU A 148 -5.88 0.17 0.55
C LEU A 148 -5.55 1.09 1.74
N LYS A 149 -4.58 0.67 2.57
CA LYS A 149 -4.21 1.38 3.80
C LYS A 149 -3.52 2.73 3.58
N TYR A 150 -2.77 2.85 2.48
CA TYR A 150 -2.01 4.06 2.16
C TYR A 150 -2.38 4.56 0.76
N THR A 151 -2.50 5.89 0.63
CA THR A 151 -2.80 6.57 -0.64
C THR A 151 -1.57 7.21 -1.28
N ALA A 152 -0.43 7.21 -0.58
CA ALA A 152 0.82 7.70 -1.12
C ALA A 152 1.33 6.74 -2.22
N SER A 153 1.66 7.30 -3.38
CA SER A 153 2.34 6.55 -4.43
C SER A 153 3.82 6.38 -4.07
N GLY A 154 4.42 5.24 -4.43
CA GLY A 154 5.87 5.05 -4.38
C GLY A 154 6.66 6.12 -5.17
N MET A 155 5.98 6.86 -6.06
CA MET A 155 6.51 7.97 -6.83
C MET A 155 6.69 9.28 -6.05
N VAL A 156 6.04 9.45 -4.89
CA VAL A 156 6.20 10.68 -4.09
C VAL A 156 7.54 10.60 -3.39
N ALA A 157 8.57 11.22 -3.98
CA ALA A 157 9.86 11.41 -3.34
C ALA A 157 9.65 12.03 -1.96
N ARG A 158 10.08 11.33 -0.90
CA ARG A 158 10.26 11.99 0.40
C ARG A 158 11.29 13.09 0.15
N GLY A 159 10.85 14.34 0.33
CA GLY A 159 11.70 15.52 0.15
C GLY A 159 13.02 15.39 0.91
N THR A 160 14.01 16.12 0.42
CA THR A 160 15.34 16.29 1.01
C THR A 160 15.28 16.47 2.54
N ALA A 161 16.37 16.10 3.21
CA ALA A 161 16.56 15.96 4.67
C ALA A 161 16.23 17.17 5.59
N SER A 162 15.42 18.13 5.14
CA SER A 162 15.03 19.35 5.85
C SER A 162 13.51 19.52 6.03
N GLN A 163 12.67 18.58 5.57
CA GLN A 163 11.25 18.58 5.94
C GLN A 163 11.01 17.70 7.17
N PRO A 164 10.29 18.20 8.20
CA PRO A 164 10.00 17.43 9.40
C PRO A 164 9.26 16.15 9.01
N GLN A 165 9.58 15.07 9.71
CA GLN A 165 9.11 13.69 9.50
C GLN A 165 7.57 13.54 9.58
N LEU A 166 6.83 14.11 8.62
CA LEU A 166 5.38 13.97 8.51
C LEU A 166 4.96 12.57 8.07
N PHE A 167 5.91 11.73 7.66
CA PHE A 167 5.69 10.30 7.37
C PHE A 167 6.41 9.37 8.36
N ASN A 168 6.47 9.78 9.65
CA ASN A 168 6.75 8.88 10.77
C ASN A 168 5.47 8.29 11.40
N GLY A 169 4.29 8.69 10.91
CA GLY A 169 3.05 8.00 11.19
C GLY A 169 2.78 7.00 10.08
N LYS A 170 2.81 5.71 10.40
CA LYS A 170 1.86 4.78 9.80
C LYS A 170 0.50 5.41 10.06
N ASN A 171 -0.04 6.21 9.13
CA ASN A 171 -1.39 6.71 9.23
C ASN A 171 -2.27 5.47 9.17
N LEU A 172 -2.58 4.99 10.36
CA LEU A 172 -3.38 3.84 10.63
C LEU A 172 -4.77 4.21 10.14
N VAL A 173 -5.10 3.83 8.90
CA VAL A 173 -6.48 3.48 8.63
C VAL A 173 -6.73 2.29 9.56
N ILE A 174 -7.45 2.57 10.65
CA ILE A 174 -8.08 1.54 11.45
C ILE A 174 -9.00 0.83 10.47
N ILE A 175 -8.65 -0.41 10.15
CA ILE A 175 -9.67 -1.38 9.78
C ILE A 175 -10.37 -1.75 11.08
#